data_AF-A0A7J2THM1-F1
#
_entry.id   AF-A0A7J2THM1-F1
#
_cell.length_a   1.000
_cell.length_b   1.000
_cell.length_c   1.000
_cell.angle_alpha   90.00
_cell.angle_beta   90.00
_cell.angle_gamma   90.00
#
_symmetry.space_group_name_H-M   'P 1'
#
loop_
_entity.id
_entity.type
_entity.pdbx_description
1 polymer ?
#
loop_
_entity_poly.entity_id
_entity_poly.type
_entity_poly.pdbx_seq_one_letter_code
_entity_poly.pdbx_strand_id
1 'polypeptide(L)'
;MLTSMPFLVEHRLDGSLLGCSGIIAVDCYDYLRNIVFELKVGEGKIAHNRLCTSDGDIYEIPVDIGCVITLSFGEKLSITKDLHYIDANLRSRWIEERDRKAEMVFKEIDPGKAEDCSKFCFFRSRCL
;
A
#
# COMPACT_ATOMS: atom_id res chain seq x y z
N MET A 1 29.97 -15.80 -11.26
CA MET A 1 29.31 -14.61 -10.68
C MET A 1 27.88 -14.98 -10.32
N LEU A 2 27.62 -15.32 -9.06
CA LEU A 2 26.28 -15.40 -8.51
C LEU A 2 25.96 -13.99 -7.98
N THR A 3 25.41 -13.12 -8.81
CA THR A 3 24.83 -11.88 -8.30
C THR A 3 23.52 -12.24 -7.61
N SER A 4 23.54 -12.39 -6.29
CA SER A 4 22.31 -12.38 -5.50
C SER A 4 21.59 -11.08 -5.82
N MET A 5 20.41 -11.16 -6.42
CA MET A 5 19.62 -9.97 -6.69
C MET A 5 19.23 -9.33 -5.36
N PRO A 6 19.44 -8.02 -5.17
CA PRO A 6 19.32 -7.36 -3.86
C PRO A 6 17.87 -7.05 -3.49
N PHE A 7 16.97 -8.01 -3.66
CA PHE A 7 15.54 -7.84 -3.42
C PHE A 7 15.07 -8.80 -2.32
N LEU A 8 14.29 -8.27 -1.38
CA LEU A 8 13.42 -9.06 -0.53
C LEU A 8 12.04 -9.05 -1.17
N VAL A 9 11.57 -10.21 -1.64
CA VAL A 9 10.27 -10.36 -2.33
C VAL A 9 9.29 -11.03 -1.39
N GLU A 10 8.04 -10.55 -1.35
CA GLU A 10 6.98 -11.06 -0.47
C GLU A 10 7.42 -11.11 1.01
N HIS A 11 8.21 -10.12 1.41
CA HIS A 11 8.81 -10.11 2.73
C HIS A 11 7.78 -9.72 3.77
N ARG A 12 7.73 -10.50 4.85
CA ARG A 12 6.75 -10.40 5.93
C ARG A 12 7.40 -9.80 7.16
N LEU A 13 6.74 -8.80 7.72
CA LEU A 13 7.19 -8.06 8.89
C LEU A 13 6.10 -8.04 9.96
N ASP A 14 6.49 -7.95 11.23
CA ASP A 14 5.53 -7.72 12.30
C ASP A 14 5.12 -6.24 12.34
N GLY A 15 3.85 -5.96 12.05
CA GLY A 15 3.27 -4.63 12.06
C GLY A 15 2.74 -4.19 13.43
N SER A 16 2.90 -5.01 14.48
CA SER A 16 2.33 -4.75 15.81
C SER A 16 2.78 -3.41 16.41
N LEU A 17 4.05 -3.03 16.22
CA LEU A 17 4.60 -1.75 16.69
C LEU A 17 3.96 -0.53 16.00
N LEU A 18 3.39 -0.72 14.82
CA LEU A 18 2.68 0.29 14.05
C LEU A 18 1.16 0.18 14.20
N GLY A 19 0.66 -0.54 15.21
CA GLY A 19 -0.79 -0.66 15.45
C GLY A 19 -1.54 -1.42 14.36
N CYS A 20 -0.84 -2.15 13.49
CA CYS A 20 -1.45 -3.01 12.49
C CYS A 20 -1.78 -4.38 13.08
N SER A 21 -2.81 -5.05 12.54
CA SER A 21 -3.25 -6.36 13.00
C SER A 21 -2.34 -7.48 12.48
N GLY A 22 -1.15 -7.60 13.06
CA GLY A 22 -0.22 -8.71 12.81
C GLY A 22 0.76 -8.45 11.67
N ILE A 23 0.93 -9.44 10.79
CA ILE A 23 1.96 -9.45 9.75
C ILE A 23 1.57 -8.54 8.59
N ILE A 24 2.45 -7.60 8.25
CA ILE A 24 2.37 -6.81 7.03
C ILE A 24 3.35 -7.40 6.01
N ALA A 25 3.02 -7.32 4.73
CA ALA A 25 3.89 -7.79 3.66
C ALA A 25 4.15 -6.67 2.66
N VAL A 26 5.38 -6.60 2.17
CA VAL A 26 5.75 -5.77 1.01
C VAL A 26 6.00 -6.68 -0.19
N ASP A 27 5.54 -6.25 -1.36
CA ASP A 27 5.70 -7.04 -2.59
C ASP A 27 7.19 -7.20 -2.93
N CYS A 28 7.95 -6.09 -2.87
CA CYS A 28 9.38 -6.13 -3.09
C CYS A 28 10.10 -4.95 -2.42
N TYR A 29 11.24 -5.21 -1.78
CA TYR A 29 12.13 -4.20 -1.21
C TYR A 29 13.56 -4.37 -1.75
N ASP A 30 14.08 -3.34 -2.43
CA ASP A 30 15.49 -3.24 -2.81
C ASP A 30 16.29 -2.67 -1.63
N TYR A 31 16.90 -3.56 -0.86
CA TYR A 31 17.62 -3.18 0.35
C TYR A 31 18.97 -2.50 0.08
N LEU A 32 19.50 -2.57 -1.16
CA LEU A 32 20.71 -1.82 -1.52
C LEU A 32 20.41 -0.38 -1.90
N ARG A 33 19.24 -0.14 -2.51
CA ARG A 33 18.81 1.20 -2.94
C ARG A 33 17.81 1.86 -2.01
N ASN A 34 17.33 1.13 -1.00
CA ASN A 34 16.29 1.56 -0.07
C ASN A 34 15.00 2.01 -0.79
N ILE A 35 14.50 1.16 -1.69
CA ILE A 35 13.27 1.41 -2.47
C ILE A 35 12.27 0.30 -2.20
N VAL A 36 11.05 0.67 -1.81
CA VAL A 36 9.92 -0.26 -1.72
C VAL A 36 9.08 -0.21 -3.00
N PHE A 37 8.69 -1.38 -3.49
CA PHE A 37 7.87 -1.55 -4.68
C PHE A 37 6.53 -2.16 -4.30
N GLU A 38 5.48 -1.61 -4.88
CA GLU A 38 4.11 -2.11 -4.76
C GLU A 38 3.60 -2.45 -6.17
N LEU A 39 3.14 -3.68 -6.37
CA LEU A 39 2.60 -4.16 -7.63
C LEU A 39 1.07 -4.12 -7.58
N LYS A 40 0.47 -3.36 -8.50
CA LYS A 40 -0.98 -3.32 -8.70
C LYS A 40 -1.32 -3.83 -10.08
N VAL A 41 -2.36 -4.65 -10.16
CA VAL A 41 -2.89 -5.17 -11.42
C VAL A 41 -4.27 -4.59 -11.67
N GLY A 42 -4.49 -4.04 -12.86
CA GLY A 42 -5.76 -3.46 -13.30
C GLY A 42 -5.73 -1.93 -13.47
N GLU A 43 -6.89 -1.37 -13.82
CA GLU A 43 -7.09 0.07 -14.05
C GLU A 43 -7.42 0.78 -12.72
N GLY A 44 -6.41 1.09 -11.91
CA GLY A 44 -6.56 1.75 -10.60
C GLY A 44 -6.10 3.21 -10.57
N LYS A 45 -6.72 4.05 -9.72
CA LYS A 45 -6.24 5.42 -9.43
C LYS A 45 -4.95 5.35 -8.60
N ILE A 46 -3.84 5.85 -9.16
CA ILE A 46 -2.47 5.78 -8.59
C ILE A 46 -2.36 6.38 -7.17
N ALA A 47 -3.16 7.39 -6.84
CA ALA A 47 -3.06 8.11 -5.56
C ALA A 47 -3.36 7.26 -4.31
N HIS A 48 -4.26 6.27 -4.39
CA HIS A 48 -4.49 5.34 -3.26
C HIS A 48 -3.34 4.35 -3.09
N ASN A 49 -2.61 4.06 -4.17
CA ASN A 49 -1.54 3.07 -4.17
C ASN A 49 -0.28 3.59 -3.46
N ARG A 50 -0.08 4.92 -3.39
CA ARG A 50 1.05 5.53 -2.67
C ARG A 50 0.97 5.37 -1.15
N LEU A 51 -0.24 5.21 -0.60
CA LEU A 51 -0.43 4.89 0.82
C LEU A 51 -0.01 3.45 1.14
N CYS A 52 -0.02 2.53 0.18
CA CYS A 52 0.45 1.16 0.40
C CYS A 52 1.99 1.10 0.49
N THR A 53 2.70 1.97 -0.24
CA THR A 53 4.16 2.02 -0.18
C THR A 53 4.73 2.63 1.10
N SER A 54 3.95 3.42 1.85
CA SER A 54 4.39 3.93 3.17
C SER A 54 4.45 2.86 4.26
N ASP A 55 3.94 1.65 4.00
CA ASP A 55 4.19 0.49 4.86
C ASP A 55 5.69 0.14 4.91
N GLY A 56 6.52 0.59 3.97
CA GLY A 56 7.97 0.32 3.98
C GLY A 56 8.71 0.78 5.25
N ASP A 57 8.13 1.68 6.04
CA ASP A 57 8.72 2.14 7.31
C ASP A 57 8.76 1.08 8.42
N ILE A 58 8.15 -0.09 8.20
CA ILE A 58 8.20 -1.23 9.12
C ILE A 58 9.63 -1.80 9.23
N TYR A 59 10.53 -1.52 8.29
CA TYR A 59 11.88 -2.09 8.28
C TYR A 59 12.84 -1.58 9.37
N GLU A 60 12.37 -0.81 10.37
CA GLU A 60 13.17 -0.10 11.38
C GLU A 60 14.21 0.89 10.79
N ILE A 61 14.34 0.90 9.46
CA ILE A 61 15.14 1.77 8.62
C ILE A 61 14.12 2.59 7.80
N PRO A 62 14.17 3.93 7.86
CA PRO A 62 13.24 4.75 7.08
C PRO A 62 13.44 4.49 5.58
N VAL A 63 12.35 4.11 4.91
CA VAL A 63 12.32 3.97 3.45
C VAL A 63 11.78 5.26 2.87
N ASP A 64 12.61 6.01 2.14
CA ASP A 64 12.24 7.34 1.64
C ASP A 64 11.70 7.34 0.21
N ILE A 65 11.76 6.19 -0.48
CA ILE A 65 11.39 6.07 -1.88
C ILE A 65 10.45 4.89 -2.08
N GLY A 66 9.27 5.18 -2.62
CA GLY A 66 8.26 4.21 -3.04
C GLY A 66 8.14 4.15 -4.56
N CYS A 67 7.82 2.98 -5.09
CA CYS A 67 7.55 2.78 -6.51
C CYS A 67 6.28 1.95 -6.69
N VAL A 68 5.21 2.56 -7.20
CA VAL A 68 4.00 1.81 -7.58
C VAL A 68 4.15 1.35 -9.02
N ILE A 69 4.19 0.04 -9.21
CA ILE A 69 4.16 -0.60 -10.53
C ILE A 69 2.71 -0.99 -10.81
N THR A 70 2.12 -0.42 -11.86
CA THR A 70 0.77 -0.79 -12.32
C THR A 70 0.86 -1.58 -13.61
N LEU A 71 0.29 -2.78 -13.63
CA LEU A 71 0.12 -3.62 -14.81
C LEU A 71 -1.34 -3.54 -15.28
N SER A 72 -1.56 -3.09 -16.52
CA SER A 72 -2.89 -3.14 -17.14
C SER A 72 -2.90 -4.07 -18.34
N PHE A 73 -3.90 -4.95 -18.38
CA PHE A 73 -4.12 -5.95 -19.42
C PHE A 73 -5.28 -5.52 -20.32
N GLY A 74 -5.14 -4.38 -20.99
CA GLY A 74 -6.06 -3.92 -22.04
C GLY A 74 -5.83 -4.69 -23.35
N GLU A 75 -5.95 -4.01 -24.50
CA GLU A 75 -5.58 -4.60 -25.80
C GLU A 75 -4.11 -5.01 -25.89
N LYS A 76 -3.25 -4.33 -25.11
CA LYS A 76 -1.83 -4.63 -24.94
C LYS A 76 -1.47 -4.52 -23.46
N LEU A 77 -0.48 -5.29 -23.02
CA LEU A 77 0.12 -5.14 -21.70
C LEU A 77 0.76 -3.75 -21.60
N SER A 78 0.30 -2.95 -20.65
CA SER A 78 0.95 -1.69 -20.28
C SER A 78 1.51 -1.76 -18.86
N ILE A 79 2.70 -1.21 -18.68
CA ILE A 79 3.41 -1.17 -17.40
C ILE A 79 3.70 0.30 -17.10
N THR A 80 3.14 0.80 -16.00
CA THR A 80 3.41 2.15 -15.50
C THR A 80 4.17 2.05 -14.19
N LYS A 81 5.20 2.90 -14.04
CA LYS A 81 6.02 2.98 -12.82
C LYS A 81 5.92 4.39 -12.26
N ASP A 82 5.39 4.53 -11.06
CA ASP A 82 5.26 5.80 -10.34
C ASP A 82 6.23 5.83 -9.16
N LEU A 83 7.42 6.39 -9.42
CA LEU A 83 8.44 6.61 -8.40
C LEU A 83 8.13 7.90 -7.65
N HIS A 84 8.09 7.83 -6.32
CA HIS A 84 7.73 8.97 -5.48
C HIS A 84 8.44 8.92 -4.13
N TYR A 85 8.54 10.08 -3.48
CA TYR A 85 9.09 10.19 -2.14
C TYR A 85 8.04 9.81 -1.09
N ILE A 86 8.47 9.10 -0.06
CA ILE A 86 7.68 8.82 1.15
C ILE A 86 8.01 9.93 2.15
N ASP A 87 7.45 11.11 1.89
CA ASP A 87 7.67 12.30 2.72
C ASP A 87 6.86 12.27 4.03
N ALA A 88 7.13 13.23 4.92
CA ALA A 88 6.45 13.35 6.20
C ALA A 88 4.93 13.49 6.05
N ASN A 89 4.44 14.11 4.97
CA ASN A 89 3.01 14.26 4.73
C ASN A 89 2.36 12.92 4.36
N LEU A 90 2.98 12.13 3.49
CA LEU A 90 2.49 10.80 3.14
C LEU A 90 2.47 9.87 4.36
N ARG A 91 3.50 9.93 5.20
CA ARG A 91 3.60 9.18 6.46
C ARG A 91 2.48 9.56 7.44
N SER A 92 2.29 10.85 7.69
CA SER A 92 1.20 11.32 8.57
C SER A 92 -0.17 10.89 8.05
N ARG A 93 -0.43 11.04 6.75
CA ARG A 93 -1.69 10.61 6.14
C ARG A 93 -1.94 9.11 6.27
N TRP A 94 -0.90 8.30 6.19
CA TRP A 94 -1.01 6.86 6.42
C TRP A 94 -1.41 6.53 7.86
N ILE A 95 -0.75 7.16 8.85
CA ILE A 95 -1.06 7.01 10.27
C ILE A 95 -2.50 7.44 10.56
N GLU A 96 -2.91 8.60 10.05
CA GLU A 96 -4.26 9.14 10.22
C GLU A 96 -5.33 8.20 9.65
N GLU A 97 -5.12 7.67 8.43
CA GLU A 97 -6.05 6.72 7.82
C GLU A 97 -6.12 5.39 8.57
N ARG A 98 -4.98 4.89 9.08
CA ARG A 98 -4.93 3.70 9.93
C ARG A 98 -5.75 3.93 11.20
N ASP A 99 -5.48 5.01 11.92
CA ASP A 99 -6.13 5.30 13.21
C ASP A 99 -7.61 5.56 13.05
N ARG A 100 -8.02 6.27 12.01
CA ARG A 100 -9.42 6.48 11.66
C ARG A 100 -10.16 5.15 11.45
N LYS A 101 -9.57 4.21 10.71
CA LYS A 101 -10.16 2.88 10.48
C LYS A 101 -10.18 2.03 11.74
N ALA A 102 -9.11 2.06 12.54
CA ALA A 102 -9.06 1.35 13.81
C ALA A 102 -10.13 1.87 14.79
N GLU A 103 -10.32 3.19 14.85
CA GLU A 103 -11.39 3.82 15.65
C GLU A 103 -12.78 3.40 15.18
N MET A 104 -13.02 3.36 13.86
CA MET A 104 -14.31 2.88 13.31
C MET A 104 -14.61 1.46 13.75
N VAL A 105 -13.62 0.56 13.69
CA VAL A 105 -13.78 -0.82 14.14
C VAL A 105 -14.02 -0.87 15.65
N PHE A 106 -13.22 -0.17 16.45
CA PHE A 106 -13.34 -0.17 17.91
C PHE A 106 -14.68 0.37 18.40
N LYS A 107 -15.21 1.41 17.74
CA LYS A 107 -16.49 2.04 18.09
C LYS A 107 -17.69 1.42 17.37
N GLU A 108 -17.47 0.38 16.55
CA GLU A 108 -18.50 -0.23 15.70
C GLU A 108 -19.26 0.78 14.82
N ILE A 109 -18.53 1.78 14.32
CA ILE A 109 -19.09 2.83 13.46
C ILE A 109 -19.21 2.31 12.04
N ASP A 110 -20.40 2.42 11.46
CA ASP A 110 -20.60 2.22 10.02
C ASP A 110 -19.88 3.34 9.25
N PRO A 111 -18.92 3.03 8.35
CA PRO A 111 -18.26 4.03 7.52
C PRO A 111 -19.24 4.77 6.58
N GLY A 112 -20.44 4.22 6.39
CA GLY A 112 -21.46 4.75 5.51
C GLY A 112 -21.12 4.52 4.04
N LYS A 113 -22.00 4.99 3.17
CA LYS A 113 -21.85 4.88 1.72
C LYS A 113 -20.83 5.88 1.19
N ALA A 114 -19.81 5.36 0.51
CA ALA A 114 -18.83 6.18 -0.18
C ALA A 114 -19.49 7.06 -1.26
N GLU A 115 -19.02 8.31 -1.39
CA GLU A 115 -19.48 9.26 -2.41
C GLU A 115 -19.31 8.70 -3.84
N ASP A 116 -18.18 8.04 -4.10
CA ASP A 116 -17.86 7.34 -5.36
C ASP A 116 -17.81 5.82 -5.14
N CYS A 117 -18.97 5.21 -4.89
CA CYS A 117 -19.06 3.77 -4.65
C CYS A 117 -18.84 2.95 -5.93
N SER A 118 -17.74 2.17 -5.94
CA SER A 118 -17.37 1.31 -7.07
C SER A 118 -18.51 0.36 -7.48
N LYS A 119 -18.70 0.18 -8.80
CA LYS A 119 -19.63 -0.81 -9.37
C LYS A 119 -19.31 -2.25 -8.95
N PHE A 120 -18.06 -2.51 -8.56
CA PHE A 120 -17.57 -3.81 -8.10
C PHE A 120 -17.58 -3.97 -6.58
N CYS A 121 -18.12 -3.01 -5.82
CA CYS A 121 -18.18 -3.11 -4.37
C CYS A 121 -19.04 -4.31 -3.95
N PHE A 122 -18.45 -5.25 -3.21
CA PHE A 122 -19.13 -6.45 -2.70
C PHE A 122 -20.32 -6.15 -1.79
N PHE A 123 -20.27 -5.00 -1.09
CA PHE A 123 -21.31 -4.58 -0.16
C PHE A 123 -22.36 -3.64 -0.78
N ARG A 124 -22.29 -3.37 -2.09
CA ARG A 124 -23.12 -2.37 -2.76
C ARG A 124 -24.63 -2.59 -2.58
N SER A 125 -25.08 -3.84 -2.47
CA SER A 125 -26.48 -4.19 -2.27
C SER A 125 -26.96 -4.11 -0.82
N ARG A 126 -26.04 -3.93 0.14
CA ARG A 126 -26.32 -3.94 1.58
C ARG A 126 -25.97 -2.63 2.28
N CYS A 127 -25.03 -1.88 1.74
CA CYS A 127 -24.62 -0.58 2.26
C CYS A 127 -25.76 0.44 2.06
N LEU A 128 -26.21 1.03 3.17
CA LEU A 128 -27.34 1.97 3.23
C LEU A 128 -26.96 3.34 2.66
#